data_AF-A0AAX1XMJ8-F1
#
_entry.id   AF-A0AAX1XMJ8-F1
#
_cell.length_a   1.000
_cell.length_b   1.000
_cell.length_c   1.000
_cell.angle_alpha   90.00
_cell.angle_beta   90.00
_cell.angle_gamma   90.00
#
_symmetry.space_group_name_H-M   'P 1'
#
loop_
_entity.id
_entity.type
_entity.pdbx_description
1 polymer ?
#
loop_
_entity_poly.entity_id
_entity_poly.type
_entity_poly.pdbx_seq_one_letter_code
_entity_poly.pdbx_strand_id
1 'polypeptide(L)'
;MSYFDIANMIIGCTWLVSTLLFIRVSVKRIEKKMLRDGHDPIGWDRNGWGFRFPMYASVLIRGKPVKLSLVDDQLILKYATTFDRILAYVVSISFVLFLVCGATITWGPEEYRLH
;
A
#
# COMPACT_ATOMS: atom_id res chain seq x y z
N MET A 1 -17.51 -5.83 -23.06
CA MET A 1 -16.67 -6.02 -21.86
C MET A 1 -16.28 -7.47 -21.80
N SER A 2 -14.99 -7.76 -22.00
CA SER A 2 -14.47 -9.12 -21.87
C SER A 2 -14.50 -9.54 -20.39
N TYR A 3 -14.59 -10.83 -20.11
CA TYR A 3 -14.46 -11.37 -18.74
C TYR A 3 -13.17 -10.90 -18.06
N PHE A 4 -12.13 -10.66 -18.85
CA PHE A 4 -10.85 -10.13 -18.40
C PHE A 4 -10.94 -8.70 -17.86
N ASP A 5 -11.75 -7.83 -18.48
CA ASP A 5 -11.94 -6.44 -18.04
C ASP A 5 -12.67 -6.38 -16.70
N ILE A 6 -13.70 -7.21 -16.55
CA ILE A 6 -14.48 -7.30 -15.31
C ILE A 6 -13.59 -7.80 -14.17
N ALA A 7 -12.74 -8.80 -14.43
CA ALA A 7 -11.76 -9.29 -13.47
C ALA A 7 -10.77 -8.18 -13.05
N ASN A 8 -10.21 -7.44 -14.01
CA ASN A 8 -9.30 -6.34 -13.72
C ASN A 8 -9.97 -5.20 -12.93
N MET A 9 -11.24 -4.89 -13.23
CA MET A 9 -12.03 -3.93 -12.48
C MET A 9 -12.24 -4.36 -11.02
N ILE A 10 -12.58 -5.63 -10.78
CA ILE A 10 -12.75 -6.18 -9.42
C ILE A 10 -11.43 -6.15 -8.65
N ILE A 11 -10.31 -6.50 -9.30
CA ILE A 11 -8.97 -6.45 -8.70
C ILE A 11 -8.61 -5.00 -8.33
N GLY A 12 -8.86 -4.04 -9.22
CA GLY A 12 -8.65 -2.62 -8.97
C GLY A 12 -9.50 -2.08 -7.81
N CYS A 13 -10.78 -2.45 -7.75
CA CYS A 13 -11.66 -2.08 -6.63
C CYS A 13 -11.17 -2.66 -5.30
N THR A 14 -10.73 -3.93 -5.30
CA THR A 14 -10.17 -4.58 -4.12
C THR A 14 -8.88 -3.90 -3.66
N TRP A 15 -8.02 -3.50 -4.60
CA TRP A 15 -6.82 -2.73 -4.30
C TRP A 15 -7.14 -1.37 -3.68
N LEU A 16 -8.10 -0.63 -4.23
CA LEU A 16 -8.53 0.66 -3.69
C LEU A 16 -9.08 0.53 -2.26
N VAL A 17 -9.97 -0.42 -2.02
CA VAL A 17 -10.54 -0.67 -0.68
C VAL A 17 -9.45 -1.08 0.30
N SER A 18 -8.56 -1.99 -0.09
CA SER A 18 -7.46 -2.44 0.75
C SER A 18 -6.50 -1.28 1.10
N THR A 19 -6.21 -0.42 0.12
CA THR A 19 -5.36 0.76 0.32
C THR A 19 -6.00 1.75 1.29
N LEU A 20 -7.29 2.04 1.12
CA LEU A 20 -8.04 2.92 2.03
C LEU A 20 -8.07 2.36 3.45
N LEU A 21 -8.31 1.05 3.60
CA LEU A 21 -8.27 0.38 4.90
C LEU A 21 -6.87 0.46 5.51
N PHE A 22 -5.81 0.21 4.74
CA PHE A 22 -4.43 0.30 5.23
C PHE A 22 -4.07 1.69 5.73
N ILE A 23 -4.43 2.73 4.98
CA ILE A 23 -4.21 4.13 5.37
C ILE A 23 -4.99 4.46 6.65
N ARG A 24 -6.30 4.15 6.67
CA ARG A 24 -7.19 4.56 7.77
C ARG A 24 -6.99 3.76 9.05
N VAL A 25 -6.62 2.49 8.94
CA VAL A 25 -6.58 1.54 10.05
C VAL A 25 -5.15 1.25 10.51
N SER A 26 -4.23 0.96 9.60
CA SER A 26 -2.85 0.59 9.95
C SER A 26 -1.97 1.82 10.14
N VAL A 27 -1.88 2.69 9.13
CA VAL A 27 -1.03 3.90 9.20
C VAL A 27 -1.49 4.81 10.35
N LYS A 28 -2.79 5.13 10.42
CA LYS A 28 -3.34 5.97 11.50
C LYS A 28 -3.12 5.39 12.90
N ARG A 29 -3.13 4.06 13.04
CA ARG A 29 -2.88 3.38 14.33
C ARG A 29 -1.40 3.46 14.71
N ILE A 30 -0.50 3.25 13.76
CA ILE A 30 0.94 3.39 13.96
C ILE A 30 1.27 4.83 14.36
N GLU A 31 0.76 5.81 13.61
CA GLU A 31 0.98 7.23 13.91
C GLU A 31 0.41 7.65 15.27
N LYS A 32 -0.78 7.16 15.64
CA LYS A 32 -1.36 7.43 16.98
C LYS A 32 -0.50 6.85 18.11
N LYS A 33 0.15 5.70 17.90
CA LYS A 33 1.09 5.13 18.88
C LYS A 33 2.40 5.92 18.92
N MET A 34 2.94 6.33 17.77
CA MET A 34 4.12 7.18 17.71
C MET A 34 3.92 8.50 18.46
N LEU A 35 2.80 9.18 18.23
CA LEU A 35 2.42 10.42 18.92
C LEU A 35 2.33 10.25 20.44
N ARG A 36 1.82 9.11 20.90
CA ARG A 36 1.72 8.80 22.34
C ARG A 36 3.09 8.64 23.00
N ASP A 37 4.05 8.08 22.29
CA ASP A 37 5.42 7.90 22.76
C ASP A 37 6.27 9.18 22.52
N GLY A 38 5.65 10.31 22.16
CA GLY A 38 6.31 11.61 21.99
C GLY A 38 7.06 11.76 20.67
N HIS A 39 6.92 10.81 19.75
CA HIS A 39 7.50 10.89 18.42
C HIS A 39 6.49 11.52 17.45
N ASP A 40 6.86 12.65 16.85
CA ASP A 40 6.02 13.26 15.82
C ASP A 40 6.07 12.39 14.56
N PRO A 41 4.92 11.93 14.04
CA PRO A 41 4.88 11.25 12.76
C PRO A 41 5.34 12.23 11.68
N ILE A 42 5.94 11.67 10.64
CA ILE A 42 6.54 12.34 9.48
C ILE A 42 5.78 13.62 9.09
N GLY A 43 6.43 14.79 9.27
CA GLY A 43 5.80 16.09 9.12
C GLY A 43 5.46 16.51 7.67
N TRP A 44 6.19 16.02 6.66
CA TRP A 44 6.06 16.50 5.27
C TRP A 44 4.79 16.02 4.56
N ASP A 45 4.16 14.94 5.04
CA ASP A 45 2.89 14.41 4.50
C ASP A 45 1.76 14.47 5.53
N ARG A 46 1.91 15.17 6.68
CA ARG A 46 0.98 15.10 7.83
C ARG A 46 -0.50 15.24 7.45
N ASN A 47 -0.80 16.08 6.46
CA ASN A 47 -2.16 16.37 5.98
C ASN A 47 -2.44 15.88 4.54
N GLY A 48 -1.51 15.16 3.92
CA GLY A 48 -1.64 14.69 2.55
C GLY A 48 -2.40 13.38 2.42
N TRP A 49 -2.88 13.11 1.20
CA TRP A 49 -3.77 12.00 0.83
C TRP A 49 -3.10 10.61 0.83
N GLY A 50 -1.86 10.50 1.31
CA GLY A 50 -1.24 9.21 1.57
C GLY A 50 -0.04 8.86 0.69
N PHE A 51 0.70 9.82 0.12
CA PHE A 51 1.93 9.46 -0.60
C PHE A 51 2.97 8.75 0.31
N ARG A 52 2.81 8.85 1.64
CA ARG A 52 3.59 8.07 2.63
C ARG A 52 3.17 6.60 2.78
N PHE A 53 1.94 6.20 2.44
CA PHE A 53 1.48 4.81 2.64
C PHE A 53 2.36 3.76 1.93
N PRO A 54 2.85 3.97 0.68
CA PRO A 54 3.73 2.98 0.04
C PRO A 54 5.06 2.86 0.77
N MET A 55 5.57 3.93 1.40
CA MET A 55 6.77 3.84 2.24
C MET A 55 6.51 2.97 3.47
N TYR A 56 5.40 3.20 4.20
CA TYR A 56 5.00 2.36 5.33
C TYR A 56 4.85 0.88 4.92
N ALA A 57 4.18 0.62 3.80
CA ALA A 57 4.02 -0.73 3.27
C ALA A 57 5.39 -1.37 2.94
N SER A 58 6.29 -0.63 2.30
CA SER A 58 7.62 -1.12 1.96
C SER A 58 8.47 -1.44 3.20
N VAL A 59 8.39 -0.63 4.26
CA VAL A 59 9.07 -0.85 5.53
C VAL A 59 8.52 -2.08 6.24
N LEU A 60 7.19 -2.23 6.27
CA LEU A 60 6.51 -3.39 6.85
C LEU A 60 6.83 -4.71 6.13
N ILE A 61 6.92 -4.68 4.80
CA ILE A 61 7.29 -5.83 3.97
C ILE A 61 8.76 -6.18 4.17
N ARG A 62 9.66 -5.18 4.15
CA ARG A 62 11.10 -5.39 4.38
C ARG A 62 11.38 -5.94 5.77
N GLY A 63 10.60 -5.55 6.78
CA GLY A 63 10.74 -6.03 8.16
C GLY A 63 12.07 -5.65 8.83
N LYS A 64 12.91 -4.84 8.17
CA LYS A 64 14.23 -4.41 8.64
C LYS A 64 14.34 -2.89 8.48
N PRO A 65 14.88 -2.18 9.49
CA PRO A 65 15.08 -0.75 9.41
C PRO A 65 16.24 -0.40 8.47
N VAL A 66 16.07 0.61 7.62
CA VAL A 66 17.12 1.11 6.72
C VAL A 66 17.58 2.50 7.18
N LYS A 67 18.89 2.71 7.29
CA LYS A 67 19.50 3.98 7.76
C LYS A 67 19.23 5.20 6.86
N LEU A 68 18.75 4.97 5.62
CA LEU A 68 18.50 5.97 4.57
C LEU A 68 17.03 6.04 4.17
N SER A 69 16.12 5.73 5.10
CA SER A 69 14.69 5.87 4.84
C SER A 69 14.25 7.32 5.09
N LEU A 70 13.36 7.82 4.23
CA LEU A 70 12.65 9.10 4.42
C LEU A 70 11.69 9.05 5.62
N VAL A 71 11.66 7.91 6.31
CA VAL A 71 10.73 7.53 7.35
C VAL A 71 11.51 6.90 8.50
N ASP A 72 11.04 7.10 9.73
CA ASP A 72 11.63 6.46 10.90
C ASP A 72 11.22 4.97 10.98
N ASP A 73 11.94 4.15 10.20
CA ASP A 73 11.64 2.73 10.01
C ASP A 73 11.66 1.94 11.33
N GLN A 74 12.53 2.33 12.27
CA GLN A 74 12.65 1.66 13.56
C GLN A 74 11.38 1.85 14.40
N LEU A 75 10.84 3.06 14.44
CA LEU A 75 9.59 3.33 15.13
C LEU A 75 8.40 2.65 14.46
N ILE A 76 8.34 2.64 13.12
CA ILE A 76 7.26 1.94 12.40
C ILE A 76 7.27 0.46 12.75
N LEU A 77 8.43 -0.20 12.66
CA LEU A 77 8.56 -1.63 12.92
C LEU A 77 8.27 -1.97 14.39
N LYS A 78 8.56 -1.05 15.33
CA LYS A 78 8.26 -1.20 16.75
C LYS A 78 6.76 -1.19 17.03
N TYR A 79 5.98 -0.33 16.38
CA TYR A 79 4.53 -0.21 16.63
C TYR A 79 3.66 -1.07 15.70
N ALA A 80 4.25 -1.60 14.63
CA ALA A 80 3.61 -2.47 13.66
C ALA A 80 3.13 -3.79 14.27
N THR A 81 1.89 -4.15 13.97
CA THR A 81 1.29 -5.44 14.33
C THR A 81 1.46 -6.44 13.18
N THR A 82 1.37 -7.73 13.44
CA THR A 82 1.30 -8.78 12.40
C THR A 82 0.19 -8.51 11.39
N PHE A 83 -0.96 -7.99 11.84
CA PHE A 83 -2.06 -7.59 10.96
C PHE A 83 -1.68 -6.47 10.00
N ASP A 84 -0.93 -5.46 10.47
CA ASP A 84 -0.48 -4.34 9.65
C ASP A 84 0.50 -4.81 8.56
N ARG A 85 1.32 -5.83 8.87
CA ARG A 85 2.20 -6.47 7.89
C ARG A 85 1.41 -7.25 6.84
N ILE A 86 0.43 -8.07 7.25
CA ILE A 86 -0.42 -8.80 6.31
C ILE A 86 -1.13 -7.82 5.38
N LEU A 87 -1.69 -6.74 5.93
CA LEU A 87 -2.39 -5.74 5.13
C LEU A 87 -1.45 -5.01 4.17
N ALA A 88 -0.20 -4.74 4.56
CA ALA A 88 0.82 -4.21 3.66
C ALA A 88 1.12 -5.17 2.49
N TYR A 89 1.28 -6.47 2.77
CA TYR A 89 1.45 -7.49 1.72
C TYR A 89 0.26 -7.54 0.77
N VAL A 90 -0.97 -7.53 1.30
CA VAL A 90 -2.20 -7.55 0.49
C VAL A 90 -2.26 -6.33 -0.43
N VAL A 91 -2.05 -5.12 0.09
CA VAL A 91 -2.06 -3.89 -0.72
C VAL A 91 -0.98 -3.93 -1.81
N SER A 92 0.23 -4.36 -1.48
CA SER A 92 1.33 -4.41 -2.45
C SER A 92 1.12 -5.48 -3.53
N ILE A 93 0.68 -6.68 -3.16
CA ILE A 93 0.42 -7.77 -4.11
C ILE A 93 -0.75 -7.40 -5.01
N SER A 94 -1.85 -6.88 -4.46
CA SER A 94 -3.00 -6.42 -5.25
C SER A 94 -2.63 -5.28 -6.21
N PHE A 95 -1.71 -4.39 -5.83
CA PHE A 95 -1.21 -3.35 -6.72
C PHE A 95 -0.44 -3.91 -7.90
N VAL A 96 0.51 -4.83 -7.63
CA VAL A 96 1.33 -5.44 -8.68
C VAL A 96 0.46 -6.25 -9.63
N LEU A 97 -0.51 -7.01 -9.11
CA LEU A 97 -1.47 -7.76 -9.94
C LEU A 97 -2.29 -6.82 -10.82
N PHE A 98 -2.79 -5.71 -10.27
CA PHE A 98 -3.52 -4.71 -11.04
C PHE A 98 -2.67 -4.11 -12.17
N LEU A 99 -1.41 -3.77 -11.90
CA LEU A 99 -0.49 -3.25 -12.92
C LEU A 99 -0.16 -4.29 -13.99
N VAL A 100 0.09 -5.54 -13.61
CA VAL A 100 0.38 -6.63 -14.55
C VAL A 100 -0.84 -6.91 -15.43
N CYS A 101 -2.03 -7.05 -14.84
CA CYS A 101 -3.27 -7.25 -15.60
C CYS A 101 -3.56 -6.06 -16.54
N GLY A 102 -3.39 -4.82 -16.07
CA GLY A 102 -3.53 -3.63 -16.89
C GLY A 102 -2.50 -3.57 -18.04
N ALA A 103 -1.25 -3.93 -17.77
CA ALA A 103 -0.20 -4.00 -18.78
C ALA A 103 -0.51 -5.08 -19.82
N THR A 104 -1.02 -6.25 -19.40
CA THR A 104 -1.44 -7.28 -20.35
C THR A 104 -2.59 -6.81 -21.23
N ILE A 105 -3.55 -6.04 -20.71
CA ILE A 105 -4.67 -5.46 -21.51
C ILE A 105 -4.16 -4.47 -22.56
N THR A 106 -3.13 -3.71 -22.20
CA THR A 106 -2.62 -2.62 -23.04
C THR A 106 -1.63 -3.13 -24.10
N TRP A 107 -0.81 -4.14 -23.77
CA TRP A 107 0.38 -4.51 -24.55
C TRP A 107 0.44 -5.96 -25.06
N GLY A 108 -0.53 -6.85 -24.78
CA GLY A 108 -0.44 -8.26 -25.22
C GLY A 108 -0.76 -8.52 -26.73
N PRO A 109 -1.22 -9.74 -27.11
CA PRO A 109 -1.88 -10.09 -28.41
C PRO A 109 -3.34 -9.60 -28.68
N GLU A 110 -3.71 -8.99 -29.82
CA GLU A 110 -4.97 -8.22 -30.07
C GLU A 110 -6.33 -8.67 -29.45
N GLU A 111 -6.50 -9.95 -29.12
CA GLU A 111 -7.69 -10.59 -28.55
C GLU A 111 -8.24 -9.97 -27.24
N TYR A 112 -7.45 -9.19 -26.49
CA TYR A 112 -7.90 -8.47 -25.28
C TYR A 112 -7.83 -6.93 -25.43
N ARG A 113 -7.47 -6.38 -26.59
CA ARG A 113 -7.48 -4.92 -26.78
C ARG A 113 -8.92 -4.40 -26.84
N LEU A 114 -9.15 -3.31 -26.13
CA LEU A 114 -10.40 -2.56 -26.18
C LEU A 114 -10.58 -1.96 -27.59
N HIS A 115 -11.49 -2.54 -28.38
CA HIS A 115 -12.03 -1.91 -29.59
C HIS A 115 -13.19 -0.99 -29.24
#